data_AF-A0A545UM30-F1
#
_entry.id   AF-A0A545UM30-F1
#
_cell.length_a   1.000
_cell.length_b   1.000
_cell.length_c   1.000
_cell.angle_alpha   90.00
_cell.angle_beta   90.00
_cell.angle_gamma   90.00
#
_symmetry.space_group_name_H-M   'P 1'
#
loop_
_entity.id
_entity.type
_entity.pdbx_description
1 polymer ?
#
loop_
_entity_poly.entity_id
_entity_poly.type
_entity_poly.pdbx_seq_one_letter_code
_entity_poly.pdbx_strand_id
1 'polypeptide(L)'
;MVCKSQRAASEQAVDFPRLLVSAANKPDKKRMPTRVYMDMHPLHDYEPLRKLGSSWQGRSRVGSCRSLFAVDRVQDAALSSLAQFAKLHHSNLVTPVAFYCVADAVYVVVYEYEGESLSYLPPLPAQDIVHTIYYLVRSGIAFRIRDVRATPDGRAKLSLFPSHNQARNSPNQETVLDWNVETYMEPLLRAANLGYVADEFATLACQLRLGSAPLVAAVVRDLQRDAYVAL
;
A
#
# COMPACT_ATOMS: atom_id res chain seq x y z
N MET A 1 21.75 33.66 -6.68
CA MET A 1 21.59 32.97 -5.38
C MET A 1 20.68 31.78 -5.64
N VAL A 2 21.24 30.62 -5.96
CA VAL A 2 20.47 29.41 -6.32
C VAL A 2 20.05 28.71 -5.02
N CYS A 3 18.75 28.45 -4.88
CA CYS A 3 18.10 27.94 -3.67
C CYS A 3 18.76 26.66 -3.15
N LYS A 4 19.23 26.69 -1.90
CA LYS A 4 19.71 25.52 -1.16
C LYS A 4 18.67 24.39 -1.04
N SER A 5 17.38 24.66 -1.25
CA SER A 5 16.33 23.63 -1.21
C SER A 5 16.28 22.73 -2.45
N GLN A 6 16.82 23.15 -3.61
CA GLN A 6 16.87 22.29 -4.80
C GLN A 6 17.99 21.25 -4.75
N ARG A 7 19.09 21.52 -4.03
CA ARG A 7 20.19 20.56 -3.85
C ARG A 7 19.84 19.41 -2.89
N ALA A 8 19.05 19.68 -1.86
CA ALA A 8 18.62 18.64 -0.92
C ALA A 8 17.65 17.63 -1.57
N ALA A 9 16.79 18.08 -2.48
CA ALA A 9 15.92 17.22 -3.26
C ALA A 9 16.70 16.34 -4.26
N SER A 10 17.75 16.88 -4.90
CA SER A 10 18.57 16.11 -5.84
C SER A 10 19.47 15.07 -5.16
N GLU A 11 19.97 15.34 -3.95
CA GLU A 11 20.78 14.35 -3.21
C GLU A 11 19.94 13.20 -2.65
N GLN A 12 18.70 13.47 -2.18
CA GLN A 12 17.78 12.40 -1.76
C GLN A 12 17.31 11.52 -2.92
N ALA A 13 17.13 12.09 -4.12
CA ALA A 13 16.73 11.35 -5.32
C ALA A 13 17.81 10.38 -5.83
N VAL A 14 19.11 10.65 -5.56
CA VAL A 14 20.22 9.80 -6.04
C VAL A 14 20.44 8.57 -5.16
N ASP A 15 20.17 8.64 -3.86
CA ASP A 15 20.31 7.49 -2.95
C ASP A 15 19.02 6.67 -2.78
N PHE A 16 17.85 7.23 -3.09
CA PHE A 16 16.59 6.53 -2.96
C PHE A 16 16.48 5.24 -3.81
N PRO A 17 16.89 5.23 -5.09
CA PRO A 17 16.84 4.02 -5.90
C PRO A 17 17.72 2.90 -5.32
N ARG A 18 18.86 3.25 -4.68
CA ARG A 18 19.71 2.29 -3.95
C ARG A 18 19.03 1.74 -2.71
N LEU A 19 18.33 2.58 -1.94
CA LEU A 19 17.55 2.16 -0.77
C LEU A 19 16.41 1.22 -1.16
N LEU A 20 15.74 1.49 -2.28
CA LEU A 20 14.65 0.67 -2.81
C LEU A 20 15.17 -0.69 -3.31
N VAL A 21 16.28 -0.71 -4.04
CA VAL A 21 16.95 -1.95 -4.48
C VAL A 21 17.41 -2.79 -3.28
N SER A 22 17.97 -2.16 -2.25
CA SER A 22 18.38 -2.85 -1.02
C SER A 22 17.17 -3.45 -0.27
N ALA A 23 16.06 -2.71 -0.20
CA ALA A 23 14.82 -3.20 0.41
C ALA A 23 14.20 -4.37 -0.37
N ALA A 24 14.26 -4.32 -1.70
CA ALA A 24 13.65 -5.31 -2.57
C ALA A 24 14.42 -6.64 -2.67
N ASN A 25 15.72 -6.64 -2.37
CA ASN A 25 16.63 -7.78 -2.53
C ASN A 25 16.88 -8.61 -1.26
N LYS A 26 16.16 -8.38 -0.15
CA LYS A 26 16.30 -9.27 1.03
C LYS A 26 15.80 -10.69 0.69
N PRO A 27 16.66 -11.72 0.79
CA PRO A 27 16.32 -13.07 0.35
C PRO A 27 15.36 -13.71 1.34
N ASP A 28 14.10 -13.83 0.93
CA ASP A 28 13.17 -14.79 1.51
C ASP A 28 12.98 -15.93 0.51
N LYS A 29 13.26 -17.18 0.91
CA LYS A 29 13.43 -18.33 0.00
C LYS A 29 12.16 -18.73 -0.76
N LYS A 30 11.02 -18.10 -0.46
CA LYS A 30 9.72 -18.30 -1.13
C LYS A 30 9.26 -17.11 -1.98
N ARG A 31 10.06 -16.06 -2.10
CA ARG A 31 9.66 -14.78 -2.71
C ARG A 31 10.25 -14.61 -4.11
N MET A 32 9.43 -14.13 -5.05
CA MET A 32 9.96 -13.42 -6.21
C MET A 32 10.38 -12.01 -5.76
N PRO A 33 11.65 -11.61 -5.94
CA PRO A 33 12.11 -10.30 -5.53
C PRO A 33 11.30 -9.22 -6.25
N THR A 34 10.91 -8.18 -5.52
CA THR A 34 10.29 -7.01 -6.14
C THR A 34 11.32 -6.38 -7.07
N ARG A 35 10.96 -6.16 -8.33
CA ARG A 35 11.93 -5.64 -9.31
C ARG A 35 12.01 -4.13 -9.22
N VAL A 36 13.20 -3.58 -9.44
CA VAL A 36 13.39 -2.12 -9.55
C VAL A 36 14.04 -1.84 -10.89
N TYR A 37 13.38 -1.00 -11.69
CA TYR A 37 13.84 -0.58 -13.00
C TYR A 37 14.18 0.91 -12.97
N MET A 38 15.33 1.28 -13.53
CA MET A 38 15.75 2.67 -13.72
C MET A 38 15.54 3.06 -15.17
N ASP A 39 15.09 4.30 -15.39
CA ASP A 39 14.91 4.93 -16.71
C ASP A 39 14.05 4.09 -17.68
N MET A 40 13.10 3.33 -17.14
CA MET A 40 12.23 2.46 -17.90
C MET A 40 10.77 2.74 -17.56
N HIS A 41 9.93 2.86 -18.58
CA HIS A 41 8.51 3.08 -18.39
C HIS A 41 7.76 1.74 -18.21
N PRO A 42 6.78 1.62 -17.29
CA PRO A 42 6.01 0.40 -17.06
C PRO A 42 5.25 -0.10 -18.30
N LEU A 43 5.02 0.77 -19.29
CA LEU A 43 4.39 0.38 -20.58
C LEU A 43 5.22 -0.62 -21.39
N HIS A 44 6.52 -0.74 -21.09
CA HIS A 44 7.39 -1.76 -21.65
C HIS A 44 6.90 -3.17 -21.27
N ASP A 45 6.56 -3.38 -19.99
CA ASP A 45 6.22 -4.69 -19.44
C ASP A 45 4.72 -4.91 -19.28
N TYR A 46 3.91 -3.83 -19.28
CA TYR A 46 2.48 -3.89 -19.02
C TYR A 46 1.68 -3.14 -20.08
N GLU A 47 0.65 -3.80 -20.62
CA GLU A 47 -0.32 -3.22 -21.54
C GLU A 47 -1.44 -2.53 -20.76
N PRO A 48 -1.70 -1.23 -20.96
CA PRO A 48 -2.78 -0.54 -20.27
C PRO A 48 -4.14 -0.97 -20.82
N LEU A 49 -5.06 -1.33 -19.93
CA LEU A 49 -6.42 -1.74 -20.28
C LEU A 49 -7.45 -0.69 -19.87
N ARG A 50 -7.26 -0.05 -18.71
CA ARG A 50 -8.24 0.90 -18.15
C ARG A 50 -7.57 1.95 -17.29
N LYS A 51 -7.89 3.23 -17.50
CA LYS A 51 -7.48 4.33 -16.62
C LYS A 51 -8.43 4.49 -15.43
N LEU A 52 -7.90 4.77 -14.25
CA LEU A 52 -8.60 4.86 -12.97
C LEU A 52 -8.01 6.02 -12.13
N GLY A 53 -8.37 7.25 -12.47
CA GLY A 53 -7.80 8.45 -11.85
C GLY A 53 -6.30 8.60 -12.18
N SER A 54 -5.46 8.68 -11.14
CA SER A 54 -3.99 8.70 -11.23
C SER A 54 -3.37 7.31 -11.44
N SER A 55 -4.19 6.25 -11.41
CA SER A 55 -3.81 4.86 -11.61
C SER A 55 -4.29 4.33 -12.96
N TRP A 56 -3.77 3.18 -13.37
CA TRP A 56 -4.36 2.39 -14.44
C TRP A 56 -4.23 0.88 -14.17
N GLN A 57 -5.20 0.13 -14.67
CA GLN A 57 -5.15 -1.32 -14.74
C GLN A 57 -4.54 -1.73 -16.07
N GLY A 58 -3.69 -2.75 -16.02
CA GLY A 58 -3.04 -3.31 -17.19
C GLY A 58 -2.90 -4.82 -17.11
N ARG A 59 -2.38 -5.38 -18.19
CA ARG A 59 -2.05 -6.79 -18.32
C ARG A 59 -0.54 -6.94 -18.53
N SER A 60 0.08 -7.89 -17.86
CA SER A 60 1.50 -8.17 -18.11
C SER A 60 1.71 -8.66 -19.54
N ARG A 61 2.71 -8.08 -20.21
CA ARG A 61 3.26 -8.54 -21.50
C ARG A 61 4.28 -9.66 -21.29
N VAL A 62 4.84 -9.78 -20.08
CA VAL A 62 5.89 -10.73 -19.72
C VAL A 62 5.33 -11.84 -18.82
N GLY A 63 5.54 -13.11 -19.17
CA GLY A 63 5.06 -14.27 -18.40
C GLY A 63 3.63 -14.72 -18.79
N SER A 64 2.91 -15.34 -17.85
CA SER A 64 1.53 -15.81 -18.05
C SER A 64 0.62 -14.65 -18.50
N CYS A 65 0.13 -14.70 -19.74
CA CYS A 65 -0.64 -13.65 -20.43
C CYS A 65 -2.01 -13.30 -19.79
N ARG A 66 -2.27 -13.66 -18.54
CA ARG A 66 -3.58 -13.51 -17.86
C ARG A 66 -3.54 -12.70 -16.57
N SER A 67 -2.36 -12.42 -16.02
CA SER A 67 -2.28 -11.65 -14.78
C SER A 67 -2.58 -10.16 -15.04
N LEU A 68 -3.57 -9.64 -14.32
CA LEU A 68 -3.90 -8.23 -14.28
C LEU A 68 -3.06 -7.54 -13.22
N PHE A 69 -2.70 -6.30 -13.49
CA PHE A 69 -1.89 -5.46 -12.59
C PHE A 69 -2.49 -4.08 -12.48
N ALA A 70 -2.29 -3.45 -11.33
CA ALA A 70 -2.55 -2.04 -11.16
C ALA A 70 -1.23 -1.30 -11.08
N VAL A 71 -1.22 -0.11 -11.66
CA VAL A 71 -0.06 0.72 -11.85
C VAL A 71 -0.37 2.12 -11.34
N ASP A 72 0.34 2.51 -10.28
CA ASP A 72 0.12 3.77 -9.56
C ASP A 72 1.35 4.68 -9.69
N ARG A 73 1.11 5.95 -10.04
CA ARG A 73 2.16 6.98 -10.11
C ARG A 73 2.29 7.68 -8.77
N VAL A 74 3.46 7.60 -8.15
CA VAL A 74 3.79 8.21 -6.86
C VAL A 74 4.67 9.45 -7.06
N GLN A 75 4.47 10.48 -6.23
CA GLN A 75 5.28 11.72 -6.22
C GLN A 75 6.46 11.62 -5.24
N ASP A 76 7.48 12.47 -5.42
CA ASP A 76 8.73 12.50 -4.63
C ASP A 76 8.54 12.59 -3.10
N ALA A 77 7.46 13.21 -2.61
CA ALA A 77 7.23 13.34 -1.17
C ALA A 77 7.01 11.98 -0.46
N ALA A 78 6.67 10.93 -1.23
CA ALA A 78 6.30 9.61 -0.71
C ALA A 78 7.44 8.57 -0.77
N LEU A 79 8.64 8.96 -1.20
CA LEU A 79 9.72 8.02 -1.48
C LEU A 79 10.21 7.28 -0.25
N SER A 80 10.58 7.99 0.81
CA SER A 80 11.11 7.40 2.06
C SER A 80 10.25 6.24 2.58
N SER A 81 8.94 6.35 2.38
CA SER A 81 7.96 5.36 2.80
C SER A 81 7.77 4.20 1.81
N LEU A 82 8.03 4.38 0.51
CA LEU A 82 8.04 3.29 -0.49
C LEU A 82 9.14 2.26 -0.21
N ALA A 83 10.35 2.71 0.16
CA ALA A 83 11.45 1.81 0.51
C ALA A 83 11.15 0.98 1.77
N GLN A 84 10.33 1.48 2.68
CA GLN A 84 9.90 0.72 3.86
C GLN A 84 8.75 -0.22 3.55
N PHE A 85 7.82 0.23 2.74
CA PHE A 85 6.75 -0.62 2.23
C PHE A 85 7.30 -1.82 1.45
N ALA A 86 8.37 -1.65 0.67
CA ALA A 86 9.04 -2.74 -0.02
C ALA A 86 9.62 -3.82 0.93
N LYS A 87 9.75 -3.52 2.23
CA LYS A 87 10.16 -4.45 3.30
C LYS A 87 8.99 -5.12 4.01
N LEU A 88 7.75 -4.66 3.80
CA LEU A 88 6.56 -5.24 4.42
C LEU A 88 6.14 -6.49 3.65
N HIS A 89 5.97 -7.58 4.38
CA HIS A 89 5.66 -8.89 3.83
C HIS A 89 4.61 -9.58 4.70
N HIS A 90 3.39 -9.69 4.16
CA HIS A 90 2.31 -10.42 4.78
C HIS A 90 1.44 -11.04 3.67
N SER A 91 0.97 -12.27 3.86
CA SER A 91 0.18 -13.02 2.85
C SER A 91 -1.12 -12.32 2.46
N ASN A 92 -1.63 -11.49 3.37
CA ASN A 92 -2.89 -10.76 3.25
C ASN A 92 -2.65 -9.25 3.11
N LEU A 93 -1.46 -8.83 2.66
CA LEU A 93 -1.14 -7.45 2.27
C LEU A 93 -0.89 -7.42 0.76
N VAL A 94 -1.45 -6.43 0.06
CA VAL A 94 -1.10 -6.18 -1.34
C VAL A 94 0.38 -5.83 -1.41
N THR A 95 1.16 -6.57 -2.19
CA THR A 95 2.62 -6.36 -2.30
C THR A 95 3.00 -5.83 -3.67
N PRO A 96 4.03 -4.97 -3.75
CA PRO A 96 4.49 -4.44 -5.02
C PRO A 96 5.34 -5.50 -5.73
N VAL A 97 5.05 -5.74 -7.01
CA VAL A 97 5.81 -6.65 -7.87
C VAL A 97 6.96 -5.94 -8.57
N ALA A 98 6.80 -4.66 -8.88
CA ALA A 98 7.83 -3.86 -9.51
C ALA A 98 7.72 -2.38 -9.15
N PHE A 99 8.87 -1.71 -9.21
CA PHE A 99 9.03 -0.27 -9.14
C PHE A 99 9.73 0.21 -10.40
N TYR A 100 9.19 1.23 -11.05
CA TYR A 100 9.82 1.91 -12.18
C TYR A 100 10.17 3.33 -11.77
N CYS A 101 11.43 3.71 -11.92
CA CYS A 101 11.89 5.07 -11.74
C CYS A 101 11.99 5.70 -13.12
N VAL A 102 11.09 6.64 -13.44
CA VAL A 102 10.98 7.30 -14.73
C VAL A 102 11.36 8.76 -14.59
N ALA A 103 12.31 9.22 -15.39
CA ALA A 103 12.90 10.56 -15.27
C ALA A 103 13.44 10.82 -13.84
N ASP A 104 13.67 12.08 -13.48
CA ASP A 104 14.37 12.44 -12.25
C ASP A 104 13.61 12.16 -10.93
N ALA A 105 12.34 11.71 -10.99
CA ALA A 105 11.46 11.75 -9.81
C ALA A 105 10.17 10.90 -9.86
N VAL A 106 9.80 10.29 -10.99
CA VAL A 106 8.48 9.64 -11.09
C VAL A 106 8.59 8.16 -10.78
N TYR A 107 8.01 7.75 -9.66
CA TYR A 107 8.02 6.36 -9.24
C TYR A 107 6.69 5.71 -9.54
N VAL A 108 6.74 4.61 -10.26
CA VAL A 108 5.55 3.86 -10.61
C VAL A 108 5.58 2.50 -9.93
N VAL A 109 4.60 2.25 -9.09
CA VAL A 109 4.46 0.99 -8.35
C VAL A 109 3.48 0.10 -9.09
N VAL A 110 3.89 -1.14 -9.35
CA VAL A 110 3.03 -2.16 -9.94
C VAL A 110 2.74 -3.23 -8.89
N TYR A 111 1.48 -3.61 -8.77
CA TYR A 111 1.03 -4.71 -7.91
C TYR A 111 0.00 -5.57 -8.65
N GLU A 112 -0.12 -6.82 -8.23
CA GLU A 112 -1.12 -7.73 -8.78
C GLU A 112 -2.52 -7.14 -8.54
N TYR A 113 -3.30 -7.04 -9.60
CA TYR A 113 -4.66 -6.57 -9.52
C TYR A 113 -5.55 -7.71 -9.04
N GLU A 114 -5.95 -7.62 -7.78
CA GLU A 114 -6.79 -8.62 -7.14
C GLU A 114 -8.21 -8.07 -6.97
N GLY A 115 -9.13 -8.63 -7.76
CA GLY A 115 -10.57 -8.65 -7.49
C GLY A 115 -11.38 -7.37 -7.68
N GLU A 116 -12.67 -7.51 -7.35
CA GLU A 116 -13.67 -6.44 -7.30
C GLU A 116 -13.78 -5.85 -5.88
N SER A 117 -14.41 -4.67 -5.80
CA SER A 117 -14.77 -4.02 -4.54
C SER A 117 -15.58 -4.95 -3.62
N LEU A 118 -15.32 -4.85 -2.32
CA LEU A 118 -15.96 -5.61 -1.22
C LEU A 118 -17.49 -5.67 -1.29
N SER A 119 -18.10 -4.69 -1.94
CA SER A 119 -19.54 -4.54 -2.15
C SER A 119 -20.22 -5.77 -2.75
N TYR A 120 -19.48 -6.62 -3.48
CA TYR A 120 -20.01 -7.77 -4.21
C TYR A 120 -19.51 -9.14 -3.70
N LEU A 121 -18.73 -9.15 -2.62
CA LEU A 121 -18.07 -10.36 -2.14
C LEU A 121 -18.83 -10.99 -0.96
N PRO A 122 -18.79 -12.33 -0.82
CA PRO A 122 -19.25 -13.00 0.39
C PRO A 122 -18.45 -12.53 1.61
N PRO A 123 -18.95 -12.74 2.84
CA PRO A 123 -18.25 -12.34 4.06
C PRO A 123 -16.82 -12.90 4.06
N LEU A 124 -15.83 -12.00 4.07
CA LEU A 124 -14.43 -12.38 4.08
C LEU A 124 -14.04 -12.94 5.46
N PRO A 125 -13.08 -13.87 5.55
CA PRO A 125 -12.61 -14.35 6.84
C PRO A 125 -11.95 -13.20 7.62
N ALA A 126 -12.58 -12.75 8.70
CA ALA A 126 -12.10 -11.64 9.54
C ALA A 126 -10.66 -11.86 10.04
N GLN A 127 -10.27 -13.12 10.21
CA GLN A 127 -8.96 -13.51 10.73
C GLN A 127 -7.80 -13.03 9.84
N ASP A 128 -7.97 -13.03 8.51
CA ASP A 128 -6.94 -12.58 7.56
C ASP A 128 -6.64 -11.09 7.71
N ILE A 129 -7.69 -10.29 7.87
CA ILE A 129 -7.58 -8.84 8.03
C ILE A 129 -6.98 -8.50 9.40
N VAL A 130 -7.47 -9.16 10.45
CA VAL A 130 -6.98 -9.00 11.83
C VAL A 130 -5.48 -9.30 11.94
N HIS A 131 -5.04 -10.45 11.40
CA HIS A 131 -3.62 -10.81 11.44
C HIS A 131 -2.75 -9.80 10.69
N THR A 132 -3.24 -9.27 9.57
CA THR A 132 -2.53 -8.24 8.81
C THR A 132 -2.39 -6.94 9.61
N ILE A 133 -3.45 -6.50 10.28
CA ILE A 133 -3.43 -5.29 11.11
C ILE A 133 -2.40 -5.45 12.25
N TYR A 134 -2.42 -6.57 12.97
CA TYR A 134 -1.42 -6.83 14.01
C TYR A 134 0.01 -6.87 13.45
N TYR A 135 0.21 -7.46 12.27
CA TYR A 135 1.51 -7.47 11.61
C TYR A 135 2.02 -6.04 11.36
N LEU A 136 1.17 -5.15 10.83
CA LEU A 136 1.55 -3.76 10.54
C LEU A 136 1.83 -2.98 11.84
N VAL A 137 0.99 -3.13 12.87
CA VAL A 137 1.20 -2.51 14.18
C VAL A 137 2.52 -2.97 14.82
N ARG A 138 2.81 -4.28 14.81
CA ARG A 138 4.06 -4.83 15.35
C ARG A 138 5.28 -4.45 14.52
N SER A 139 5.10 -4.15 13.25
CA SER A 139 6.15 -3.61 12.39
C SER A 139 6.48 -2.16 12.70
N GLY A 140 5.74 -1.52 13.62
CA GLY A 140 6.01 -0.17 14.09
C GLY A 140 5.69 0.92 13.07
N ILE A 141 4.91 0.58 12.04
CA ILE A 141 4.54 1.51 10.99
C ILE A 141 3.18 2.14 11.30
N ALA A 142 3.06 3.43 11.06
CA ALA A 142 1.77 4.06 10.94
C ALA A 142 1.17 3.69 9.59
N PHE A 143 -0.13 3.44 9.53
CA PHE A 143 -0.79 3.16 8.26
C PHE A 143 -2.24 3.65 8.29
N ARG A 144 -2.82 3.75 7.09
CA ARG A 144 -4.25 3.93 6.88
C ARG A 144 -4.78 2.75 6.09
N ILE A 145 -5.92 2.22 6.50
CA ILE A 145 -6.60 1.17 5.75
C ILE A 145 -7.33 1.85 4.59
N ARG A 146 -6.83 1.68 3.36
CA ARG A 146 -7.42 2.34 2.17
C ARG A 146 -8.47 1.48 1.48
N ASP A 147 -8.20 0.18 1.39
CA ASP A 147 -9.06 -0.77 0.71
C ASP A 147 -8.82 -2.18 1.27
N VAL A 148 -9.83 -3.03 1.16
CA VAL A 148 -9.64 -4.48 1.30
C VAL A 148 -10.13 -5.11 0.00
N ARG A 149 -9.34 -6.01 -0.56
CA ARG A 149 -9.66 -6.67 -1.83
C ARG A 149 -9.74 -8.17 -1.62
N ALA A 150 -10.60 -8.84 -2.38
CA ALA A 150 -10.57 -10.29 -2.42
C ALA A 150 -9.74 -10.79 -3.58
N THR A 151 -8.91 -11.78 -3.31
CA THR A 151 -8.26 -12.56 -4.36
C THR A 151 -9.28 -13.47 -5.05
N PRO A 152 -8.99 -13.97 -6.26
CA PRO A 152 -9.83 -14.97 -6.92
C PRO A 152 -10.03 -16.27 -6.12
N ASP A 153 -9.10 -16.61 -5.20
CA ASP A 153 -9.22 -17.74 -4.28
C ASP A 153 -9.97 -17.41 -2.97
N GLY A 154 -10.56 -16.21 -2.86
CA GLY A 154 -11.44 -15.82 -1.76
C GLY A 154 -10.73 -15.34 -0.49
N ARG A 155 -9.44 -14.99 -0.57
CA ARG A 155 -8.68 -14.41 0.55
C ARG A 155 -8.80 -12.91 0.57
N ALA A 156 -8.81 -12.32 1.76
CA ALA A 156 -8.76 -10.87 1.91
C ALA A 156 -7.32 -10.37 1.86
N LYS A 157 -7.07 -9.31 1.07
CA LYS A 157 -5.83 -8.54 1.12
C LYS A 157 -6.10 -7.08 1.45
N LEU A 158 -5.39 -6.59 2.46
CA LEU A 158 -5.36 -5.18 2.81
C LEU A 158 -4.53 -4.42 1.78
N SER A 159 -5.09 -3.35 1.21
CA SER A 159 -4.35 -2.40 0.39
C SER A 159 -4.04 -1.16 1.21
N LEU A 160 -2.77 -0.77 1.22
CA LEU A 160 -2.34 0.55 1.69
C LEU A 160 -2.31 1.58 0.55
N PHE A 161 -2.55 1.13 -0.69
CA PHE A 161 -2.60 1.96 -1.89
C PHE A 161 -3.99 2.57 -2.08
N PRO A 162 -4.09 3.76 -2.73
CA PRO A 162 -5.37 4.37 -3.07
C PRO A 162 -6.28 3.39 -3.80
N SER A 163 -7.55 3.35 -3.41
CA SER A 163 -8.54 2.52 -4.11
C SER A 163 -8.94 3.18 -5.43
N HIS A 164 -8.98 2.39 -6.50
CA HIS A 164 -9.46 2.83 -7.81
C HIS A 164 -10.94 3.23 -7.82
N ASN A 165 -11.69 2.91 -6.75
CA ASN A 165 -13.11 3.24 -6.63
C ASN A 165 -13.36 4.72 -6.25
N GLN A 166 -12.37 5.42 -5.67
CA GLN A 166 -12.53 6.85 -5.36
C GLN A 166 -12.59 7.73 -6.61
N ALA A 167 -12.05 7.28 -7.74
CA ALA A 167 -12.06 8.03 -9.01
C ALA A 167 -13.45 8.12 -9.67
N ARG A 168 -14.45 7.33 -9.26
CA ARG A 168 -15.81 7.41 -9.83
C ARG A 168 -16.55 8.69 -9.45
N ASN A 169 -16.21 9.31 -8.32
CA ASN A 169 -16.97 10.43 -7.77
C ASN A 169 -16.30 11.80 -7.98
N SER A 170 -15.09 11.85 -8.56
CA SER A 170 -14.42 13.11 -8.93
C SER A 170 -13.34 12.88 -10.00
N PRO A 171 -13.70 12.88 -11.30
CA PRO A 171 -12.77 12.60 -12.40
C PRO A 171 -11.65 13.65 -12.58
N ASN A 172 -11.78 14.82 -11.95
CA ASN A 172 -10.82 15.93 -12.04
C ASN A 172 -9.97 16.13 -10.78
N GLN A 173 -10.13 15.29 -9.76
CA GLN A 173 -9.30 15.37 -8.57
C GLN A 173 -8.05 14.53 -8.82
N GLU A 174 -6.94 15.20 -9.16
CA GLU A 174 -5.61 14.63 -8.98
C GLU A 174 -5.51 14.26 -7.49
N THR A 175 -5.77 13.00 -7.18
CA THR A 175 -5.52 12.46 -5.85
C THR A 175 -4.00 12.41 -5.74
N VAL A 176 -3.44 13.51 -5.24
CA VAL A 176 -2.08 13.57 -4.77
C VAL A 176 -1.93 12.39 -3.82
N LEU A 177 -1.01 11.50 -4.15
CA LEU A 177 -0.66 10.35 -3.31
C LEU A 177 0.03 10.91 -2.06
N ASP A 178 -0.76 11.40 -1.10
CA ASP A 178 -0.32 11.58 0.28
C ASP A 178 -0.09 10.18 0.81
N TRP A 179 1.17 9.78 0.80
CA TRP A 179 1.57 8.46 1.24
C TRP A 179 1.50 8.41 2.77
N ASN A 180 0.75 7.45 3.30
CA ASN A 180 0.30 7.46 4.70
C ASN A 180 1.06 6.45 5.57
N VAL A 181 2.22 5.98 5.12
CA VAL A 181 3.07 5.09 5.91
C VAL A 181 4.21 5.92 6.49
N GLU A 182 4.04 6.31 7.75
CA GLU A 182 5.08 6.99 8.53
C GLU A 182 5.74 5.99 9.46
N THR A 183 7.06 6.12 9.58
CA THR A 183 7.92 5.04 10.07
C THR A 183 8.77 5.46 11.26
N TYR A 184 8.97 6.77 11.40
CA TYR A 184 9.42 7.44 12.61
C TYR A 184 8.31 8.36 13.08
N MET A 185 7.29 7.76 13.72
CA MET A 185 6.30 8.53 14.46
C MET A 185 6.75 8.65 15.91
N GLU A 186 6.66 9.85 16.46
CA GLU A 186 6.76 10.05 17.90
C GLU A 186 5.73 9.17 18.62
N PRO A 187 6.01 8.71 19.86
CA PRO A 187 5.11 7.82 20.61
C PRO A 187 3.65 8.32 20.66
N LEU A 188 3.45 9.63 20.84
CA LEU A 188 2.12 10.27 20.84
C LEU A 188 1.41 10.15 19.49
N LEU A 189 2.13 10.36 18.39
CA LEU A 189 1.58 10.22 17.04
C LEU A 189 1.27 8.76 16.71
N ARG A 190 2.10 7.82 17.20
CA ARG A 190 1.81 6.38 17.09
C ARG A 190 0.56 6.00 17.88
N ALA A 191 0.40 6.50 19.11
CA ALA A 191 -0.79 6.29 19.92
C ALA A 191 -2.06 6.82 19.21
N ALA A 192 -1.98 8.03 18.64
CA ALA A 192 -3.07 8.60 17.84
C ALA A 192 -3.37 7.77 16.59
N ASN A 193 -2.35 7.23 15.91
CA ASN A 193 -2.56 6.33 14.77
C ASN A 193 -3.24 5.03 15.17
N LEU A 194 -2.91 4.44 16.33
CA LEU A 194 -3.59 3.24 16.83
C LEU A 194 -5.08 3.49 17.11
N GLY A 195 -5.42 4.64 17.71
CA GLY A 195 -6.81 5.07 17.89
C GLY A 195 -7.55 5.20 16.56
N TYR A 196 -6.94 5.90 15.59
CA TYR A 196 -7.48 6.02 14.23
C TYR A 196 -7.70 4.65 13.55
N VAL A 197 -6.70 3.75 13.61
CA VAL A 197 -6.79 2.42 13.00
C VAL A 197 -7.89 1.59 13.66
N ALA A 198 -8.10 1.72 14.97
CA ALA A 198 -9.18 1.04 15.67
C ALA A 198 -10.57 1.48 15.16
N ASP A 199 -10.76 2.79 14.99
CA ASP A 199 -12.03 3.38 14.51
C ASP A 199 -12.30 3.04 13.03
N GLU A 200 -11.29 3.14 12.18
CA GLU A 200 -11.38 2.74 10.76
C GLU A 200 -11.66 1.24 10.63
N PHE A 201 -10.98 0.41 11.42
CA PHE A 201 -11.20 -1.02 11.39
C PHE A 201 -12.60 -1.39 11.88
N ALA A 202 -13.14 -0.69 12.89
CA ALA A 202 -14.52 -0.88 13.33
C ALA A 202 -15.52 -0.51 12.22
N THR A 203 -15.32 0.63 11.55
CA THR A 203 -16.12 1.05 10.39
C THR A 203 -16.06 0.01 9.26
N LEU A 204 -14.85 -0.41 8.90
CA LEU A 204 -14.63 -1.40 7.85
C LEU A 204 -15.26 -2.75 8.23
N ALA A 205 -15.14 -3.20 9.47
CA ALA A 205 -15.73 -4.44 9.94
C ALA A 205 -17.27 -4.39 9.88
N CYS A 206 -17.89 -3.24 10.17
CA CYS A 206 -19.33 -3.04 9.96
C CYS A 206 -19.69 -3.17 8.47
N GLN A 207 -18.95 -2.51 7.57
CA GLN A 207 -19.18 -2.58 6.12
C GLN A 207 -19.01 -4.01 5.58
N LEU A 208 -18.02 -4.73 6.08
CA LEU A 208 -17.72 -6.11 5.72
C LEU A 208 -18.62 -7.14 6.41
N ARG A 209 -19.58 -6.70 7.25
CA ARG A 209 -20.43 -7.57 8.08
C ARG A 209 -19.63 -8.50 9.00
N LEU A 210 -18.45 -8.06 9.42
CA LEU A 210 -17.56 -8.71 10.38
C LEU A 210 -17.78 -8.19 11.81
N GLY A 211 -18.60 -7.14 11.98
CA GLY A 211 -18.80 -6.46 13.27
C GLY A 211 -19.37 -7.34 14.40
N SER A 212 -19.97 -8.49 14.08
CA SER A 212 -20.42 -9.47 15.07
C SER A 212 -19.35 -10.50 15.45
N ALA A 213 -18.18 -10.47 14.81
CA ALA A 213 -17.08 -11.38 15.13
C ALA A 213 -16.41 -10.96 16.44
N PRO A 214 -16.40 -11.81 17.48
CA PRO A 214 -15.75 -11.51 18.76
C PRO A 214 -14.28 -11.10 18.63
N LEU A 215 -13.61 -11.63 17.60
CA LEU A 215 -12.23 -11.32 17.25
C LEU A 215 -12.03 -9.85 16.87
N VAL A 216 -12.95 -9.27 16.08
CA VAL A 216 -12.87 -7.86 15.68
C VAL A 216 -13.03 -6.95 16.90
N ALA A 217 -14.02 -7.23 17.74
CA ALA A 217 -14.27 -6.46 18.95
C ALA A 217 -13.14 -6.57 19.98
N ALA A 218 -12.42 -7.70 20.02
CA ALA A 218 -11.22 -7.85 20.84
C ALA A 218 -10.07 -6.99 20.30
N VAL A 219 -9.83 -7.03 18.99
CA VAL A 219 -8.76 -6.27 18.33
C VAL A 219 -8.95 -4.77 18.48
N VAL A 220 -10.16 -4.26 18.25
CA VAL A 220 -10.47 -2.83 18.42
C VAL A 220 -10.18 -2.38 19.86
N ARG A 221 -10.58 -3.20 20.85
CA ARG A 221 -10.30 -2.92 22.26
C ARG A 221 -8.81 -2.95 22.58
N ASP A 222 -8.07 -3.93 22.04
CA ASP A 222 -6.62 -4.02 22.25
C ASP A 222 -5.90 -2.81 21.65
N LEU A 223 -6.24 -2.41 20.42
CA LEU A 223 -5.65 -1.23 19.77
C LEU A 223 -5.96 0.07 20.53
N GLN A 224 -7.19 0.23 21.02
CA GLN A 224 -7.58 1.38 21.85
C GLN A 224 -6.86 1.38 23.20
N ARG A 225 -6.67 0.22 23.81
CA ARG A 225 -5.91 0.07 25.06
C ARG A 225 -4.44 0.43 24.85
N ASP A 226 -3.82 -0.07 23.79
CA ASP A 226 -2.42 0.21 23.46
C ASP A 226 -2.22 1.69 23.13
N ALA A 227 -3.19 2.33 22.47
CA ALA A 227 -3.21 3.77 22.27
C ALA A 227 -3.24 4.52 23.60
N TYR A 228 -4.08 4.10 24.55
CA TYR A 228 -4.21 4.75 25.86
C TYR A 228 -2.95 4.58 26.74
N VAL A 229 -2.31 3.41 26.72
CA VAL A 229 -1.09 3.13 27.50
C VAL A 229 0.13 3.91 26.96
N ALA A 230 0.11 4.28 25.69
CA ALA A 230 1.19 5.03 25.04
C ALA A 230 1.11 6.56 25.25
N LEU A 231 0.03 7.07 25.84
CA LEU A 231 -0.17 8.48 26.21
C LEU A 231 0.29 8.74 27.65
#